data_AF-A0A8S1TFA3-F1
#
_entry.id   AF-A0A8S1TFA3-F1
#
_cell.length_a   1.000
_cell.length_b   1.000
_cell.length_c   1.000
_cell.angle_alpha   90.00
_cell.angle_beta   90.00
_cell.angle_gamma   90.00
#
_symmetry.space_group_name_H-M   'P 1'
#
loop_
_entity.id
_entity.type
_entity.pdbx_description
1 polymer ?
#
loop_
_entity_poly.entity_id
_entity_poly.type
_entity_poly.pdbx_seq_one_letter_code
_entity_poly.pdbx_strand_id
1 'polypeptide(L)'
;MIKFRYNLSNVLAFSRCQPFQFINQSKFGFSNEEKEKGEFAEKEQTNLEKQKTSKKQGYVAKMREEVITNAIVASLKEKSKMKAKEEYRAAILFEEILNREVDINLYDTKGRAYIISTLWNIFWVTFAGLGLYTVFRDEQWYKKNMEIFKVAITTGFIFTRIIKQRQFYKYQVEKVIYNTKSKQFTITKRNIVGIKKDQVVQKDHILYTSDKDLNFKKINYININTLECYGIGFDYAWLKKDLFSHLIQQNIS
;
A
#
# COMPACT_ATOMS: atom_id res chain seq x y z
N MET A 1 49.38 3.58 -12.28
CA MET A 1 48.40 3.30 -13.37
C MET A 1 47.71 1.98 -13.06
N ILE A 2 46.56 2.00 -12.38
CA ILE A 2 45.81 0.78 -12.01
C ILE A 2 44.40 0.90 -12.59
N LYS A 3 44.12 0.05 -13.58
CA LYS A 3 42.81 -0.10 -14.25
C LYS A 3 41.91 -0.95 -13.37
N PHE A 4 40.90 -0.35 -12.74
CA PHE A 4 39.76 -1.10 -12.21
C PHE A 4 38.69 -1.22 -13.29
N ARG A 5 38.67 -2.38 -13.97
CA ARG A 5 37.51 -2.83 -14.76
C ARG A 5 36.46 -3.35 -13.78
N TYR A 6 35.49 -2.51 -13.41
CA TYR A 6 34.28 -2.99 -12.75
C TYR A 6 33.33 -3.57 -13.80
N ASN A 7 33.02 -4.85 -13.62
CA ASN A 7 32.12 -5.64 -14.44
C ASN A 7 30.67 -5.14 -14.19
N LEU A 8 30.15 -4.35 -15.14
CA LEU A 8 28.83 -3.69 -15.07
C LEU A 8 27.64 -4.67 -14.90
N SER A 9 27.88 -5.95 -15.17
CA SER A 9 26.90 -7.04 -15.13
C SER A 9 26.47 -7.41 -13.71
N ASN A 10 27.33 -7.25 -12.69
CA ASN A 10 27.01 -7.59 -11.30
C ASN A 10 26.30 -6.47 -10.54
N VAL A 11 26.42 -5.21 -11.00
CA VAL A 11 25.71 -4.07 -10.39
C VAL A 11 24.23 -4.04 -10.81
N LEU A 12 23.91 -4.54 -12.01
CA LEU A 12 22.53 -4.59 -12.52
C LEU A 12 21.71 -5.77 -11.97
N ALA A 13 22.36 -6.74 -11.31
CA ALA A 13 21.69 -7.84 -10.61
C ALA A 13 21.26 -7.47 -9.16
N PHE A 14 21.85 -6.41 -8.58
CA PHE A 14 21.63 -6.01 -7.18
C PHE A 14 20.45 -5.03 -6.96
N SER A 15 19.77 -4.58 -8.01
CA SER A 15 18.71 -3.55 -7.93
C SER A 15 17.31 -4.04 -8.29
N ARG A 16 17.10 -5.37 -8.36
CA ARG A 16 15.79 -5.96 -8.62
C ARG A 16 15.19 -6.42 -7.29
N CYS A 17 14.54 -5.46 -6.63
CA CYS A 17 13.70 -5.66 -5.44
C CYS A 17 14.50 -6.35 -4.29
N GLN A 18 15.25 -5.56 -3.50
CA GLN A 18 15.99 -6.10 -2.33
C GLN A 18 15.01 -6.70 -1.30
N PRO A 19 15.38 -7.81 -0.61
CA PRO A 19 14.50 -8.53 0.30
C PRO A 19 14.68 -8.10 1.78
N PHE A 20 13.72 -8.54 2.62
CA PHE A 20 13.72 -8.56 4.10
C PHE A 20 13.20 -7.26 4.79
N GLN A 21 12.47 -7.26 5.92
CA GLN A 21 12.28 -8.23 7.01
C GLN A 21 10.83 -8.21 7.55
N PHE A 22 10.31 -9.38 7.95
CA PHE A 22 9.12 -9.51 8.80
C PHE A 22 9.38 -8.88 10.17
N ILE A 23 8.51 -7.97 10.63
CA ILE A 23 8.42 -7.62 12.05
C ILE A 23 6.96 -7.67 12.50
N ASN A 24 6.69 -8.76 13.21
CA ASN A 24 5.60 -8.95 14.16
C ASN A 24 5.81 -7.99 15.34
N GLN A 25 4.79 -7.26 15.79
CA GLN A 25 4.47 -7.09 17.22
C GLN A 25 3.28 -6.16 17.46
N SER A 26 2.29 -6.75 18.10
CA SER A 26 1.31 -6.15 19.00
C SER A 26 1.96 -5.24 20.05
N LYS A 27 1.32 -4.12 20.38
CA LYS A 27 1.44 -3.43 21.69
C LYS A 27 0.26 -2.49 21.90
N PHE A 28 -0.78 -3.03 22.53
CA PHE A 28 -1.70 -2.25 23.37
C PHE A 28 -1.06 -2.13 24.76
N GLY A 29 -1.06 -0.93 25.32
CA GLY A 29 -0.62 -0.68 26.70
C GLY A 29 -0.95 0.74 27.12
N PHE A 30 -2.15 0.94 27.68
CA PHE A 30 -2.49 2.12 28.45
C PHE A 30 -1.90 1.97 29.86
N SER A 31 -1.10 2.94 30.30
CA SER A 31 -0.68 3.10 31.70
C SER A 31 -1.44 4.27 32.32
N ASN A 32 -2.21 4.02 33.38
CA ASN A 32 -2.68 5.06 34.29
C ASN A 32 -1.73 5.11 35.50
N GLU A 33 -1.21 6.30 35.76
CA GLU A 33 -0.46 6.64 36.97
C GLU A 33 -1.45 6.93 38.12
N GLU A 34 -1.23 6.33 39.28
CA GLU A 34 -1.76 6.78 40.57
C GLU A 34 -0.62 7.43 41.38
N LYS A 35 -0.89 8.61 41.96
CA LYS A 35 -0.08 9.21 43.03
C LYS A 35 -0.92 9.34 44.30
N GLU A 36 -0.51 8.56 45.29
CA GLU A 36 -0.45 8.73 46.74
C GLU A 36 -1.08 9.95 47.47
N LYS A 37 -1.73 9.60 48.61
CA LYS A 37 -1.45 9.99 50.04
C LYS A 37 -2.51 10.78 50.83
N GLY A 38 -2.61 10.38 52.12
CA GLY A 38 -3.23 11.05 53.27
C GLY A 38 -4.62 10.53 53.62
N GLU A 39 -5.05 10.26 54.85
CA GLU A 39 -4.48 10.37 56.20
C GLU A 39 -5.37 9.55 57.16
N PHE A 40 -4.89 9.35 58.38
CA PHE A 40 -5.34 8.38 59.38
C PHE A 40 -6.70 8.66 60.06
N ALA A 41 -7.32 7.55 60.51
CA ALA A 41 -8.15 7.38 61.70
C ALA A 41 -9.50 8.10 61.82
N GLU A 42 -10.60 7.36 61.59
CA GLU A 42 -11.69 7.22 62.56
C GLU A 42 -12.72 6.16 62.09
N LYS A 43 -13.27 5.40 63.05
CA LYS A 43 -14.50 4.55 62.98
C LYS A 43 -14.31 3.08 62.61
N GLU A 44 -13.86 2.32 63.62
CA GLU A 44 -13.71 0.87 63.62
C GLU A 44 -15.01 0.05 63.84
N GLN A 45 -16.21 0.67 63.85
CA GLN A 45 -17.47 -0.06 64.07
C GLN A 45 -18.45 -0.10 62.88
N THR A 46 -18.03 0.31 61.68
CA THR A 46 -18.82 0.13 60.43
C THR A 46 -18.27 -0.94 59.48
N ASN A 47 -17.29 -1.73 59.88
CA ASN A 47 -16.50 -2.58 58.96
C ASN A 47 -17.09 -3.97 58.65
N LEU A 48 -18.00 -4.53 59.47
CA LEU A 48 -18.54 -5.88 59.22
C LEU A 48 -19.75 -5.91 58.27
N GLU A 49 -20.60 -4.88 58.26
CA GLU A 49 -21.70 -4.75 57.28
C GLU A 49 -21.22 -4.17 55.94
N LYS A 50 -20.22 -3.26 55.96
CA LYS A 50 -19.56 -2.76 54.73
C LYS A 50 -18.73 -3.83 54.03
N GLN A 51 -18.12 -4.78 54.74
CA GLN A 51 -17.42 -5.91 54.10
C GLN A 51 -18.36 -6.93 53.45
N LYS A 52 -19.55 -7.18 54.01
CA LYS A 52 -20.57 -8.06 53.37
C LYS A 52 -21.19 -7.42 52.12
N THR A 53 -21.43 -6.12 52.13
CA THR A 53 -21.92 -5.37 50.95
C THR A 53 -20.83 -5.18 49.89
N SER A 54 -19.57 -4.95 50.29
CA SER A 54 -18.41 -4.87 49.38
C SER A 54 -18.10 -6.21 48.68
N LYS A 55 -18.15 -7.35 49.40
CA LYS A 55 -18.01 -8.68 48.77
C LYS A 55 -19.14 -9.01 47.80
N LYS A 56 -20.39 -8.62 48.13
CA LYS A 56 -21.56 -8.79 47.24
C LYS A 56 -21.46 -7.87 46.02
N GLN A 57 -20.99 -6.64 46.17
CA GLN A 57 -20.74 -5.69 45.07
C GLN A 57 -19.60 -6.14 44.15
N GLY A 58 -18.51 -6.68 44.70
CA GLY A 58 -17.42 -7.28 43.91
C GLY A 58 -17.86 -8.53 43.14
N TYR A 59 -18.74 -9.35 43.72
CA TYR A 59 -19.31 -10.53 43.05
C TYR A 59 -20.28 -10.12 41.92
N VAL A 60 -21.10 -9.09 42.15
CA VAL A 60 -22.00 -8.53 41.13
C VAL A 60 -21.21 -7.84 40.00
N ALA A 61 -20.12 -7.16 40.32
CA ALA A 61 -19.21 -6.58 39.32
C ALA A 61 -18.55 -7.67 38.46
N LYS A 62 -18.03 -8.74 39.07
CA LYS A 62 -17.48 -9.90 38.33
C LYS A 62 -18.52 -10.60 37.44
N MET A 63 -19.73 -10.81 37.94
CA MET A 63 -20.81 -11.38 37.12
C MET A 63 -21.19 -10.47 35.95
N ARG A 64 -21.18 -9.14 36.13
CA ARG A 64 -21.41 -8.19 35.02
C ARG A 64 -20.30 -8.26 33.97
N GLU A 65 -19.04 -8.32 34.39
CA GLU A 65 -17.91 -8.49 33.47
C GLU A 65 -18.02 -9.81 32.69
N GLU A 66 -18.30 -10.94 33.34
CA GLU A 66 -18.48 -12.23 32.68
C GLU A 66 -19.64 -12.22 31.67
N VAL A 67 -20.76 -11.59 32.01
CA VAL A 67 -21.91 -11.44 31.08
C VAL A 67 -21.52 -10.59 29.87
N ILE A 68 -20.79 -9.49 30.08
CA ILE A 68 -20.30 -8.63 28.99
C ILE A 68 -19.31 -9.39 28.11
N THR A 69 -18.36 -10.10 28.69
CA THR A 69 -17.38 -10.91 27.94
C THR A 69 -18.07 -12.00 27.12
N ASN A 70 -19.05 -12.70 27.69
CA ASN A 70 -19.82 -13.73 26.98
C ASN A 70 -20.65 -13.15 25.83
N ALA A 71 -21.27 -11.99 26.03
CA ALA A 71 -21.98 -11.27 24.96
C ALA A 71 -21.03 -10.83 23.83
N ILE A 72 -19.84 -10.33 24.17
CA ILE A 72 -18.80 -9.99 23.19
C ILE A 72 -18.38 -11.23 22.40
N VAL A 73 -18.06 -12.33 23.07
CA VAL A 73 -17.66 -13.60 22.43
C VAL A 73 -18.78 -14.15 21.52
N ALA A 74 -20.04 -14.10 21.95
CA ALA A 74 -21.18 -14.50 21.14
C ALA A 74 -21.32 -13.63 19.88
N SER A 75 -21.22 -12.31 20.02
CA SER A 75 -21.28 -11.38 18.88
C SER A 75 -20.12 -11.58 17.90
N LEU A 76 -18.91 -11.91 18.40
CA LEU A 76 -17.76 -12.23 17.56
C LEU A 76 -17.97 -13.55 16.79
N LYS A 77 -18.55 -14.57 17.43
CA LYS A 77 -18.91 -15.85 16.77
C LYS A 77 -20.00 -15.68 15.73
N GLU A 78 -20.97 -14.80 15.97
CA GLU A 78 -22.03 -14.52 14.99
C GLU A 78 -21.49 -13.74 13.79
N LYS A 79 -20.64 -12.73 14.04
CA LYS A 79 -19.90 -12.01 12.98
C LYS A 79 -19.03 -12.95 12.14
N SER A 80 -18.35 -13.92 12.75
CA SER A 80 -17.52 -14.87 12.00
C SER A 80 -18.35 -15.82 11.13
N LYS A 81 -19.51 -16.29 11.61
CA LYS A 81 -20.44 -17.10 10.82
C LYS A 81 -21.03 -16.32 9.64
N MET A 82 -21.38 -15.06 9.85
CA MET A 82 -21.88 -14.17 8.78
C MET A 82 -20.81 -13.96 7.70
N LYS A 83 -19.56 -13.66 8.11
CA LYS A 83 -18.42 -13.54 7.17
C LYS A 83 -18.19 -14.80 6.36
N ALA A 84 -18.18 -15.98 6.99
CA ALA A 84 -17.99 -17.24 6.29
C ALA A 84 -19.09 -17.50 5.24
N LYS A 85 -20.33 -17.11 5.53
CA LYS A 85 -21.46 -17.22 4.58
C LYS A 85 -21.33 -16.26 3.40
N GLU A 86 -20.84 -15.04 3.64
CA GLU A 86 -20.58 -14.05 2.60
C GLU A 86 -19.42 -14.48 1.69
N GLU A 87 -18.33 -14.97 2.26
CA GLU A 87 -17.18 -15.52 1.53
C GLU A 87 -17.59 -16.72 0.65
N TYR A 88 -18.43 -17.62 1.18
CA TYR A 88 -18.94 -18.76 0.42
C TYR A 88 -19.82 -18.32 -0.77
N ARG A 89 -20.68 -17.30 -0.57
CA ARG A 89 -21.49 -16.74 -1.65
C ARG A 89 -20.65 -16.05 -2.72
N ALA A 90 -19.62 -15.31 -2.31
CA ALA A 90 -18.69 -14.68 -3.24
C ALA A 90 -17.92 -15.72 -4.07
N ALA A 91 -17.48 -16.81 -3.44
CA ALA A 91 -16.81 -17.91 -4.13
C ALA A 91 -17.68 -18.54 -5.23
N ILE A 92 -18.96 -18.83 -4.95
CA ILE A 92 -19.91 -19.34 -5.96
C ILE A 92 -20.07 -18.36 -7.11
N LEU A 93 -20.23 -17.06 -6.81
CA LEU A 93 -20.37 -16.03 -7.83
C LEU A 93 -19.11 -15.94 -8.71
N PHE A 94 -17.92 -16.07 -8.12
CA PHE A 94 -16.67 -16.09 -8.87
C PHE A 94 -16.57 -17.30 -9.79
N GLU A 95 -16.95 -18.50 -9.33
CA GLU A 95 -16.99 -19.69 -10.19
C GLU A 95 -17.95 -19.51 -11.37
N GLU A 96 -19.12 -18.90 -11.15
CA GLU A 96 -20.07 -18.60 -12.24
C GLU A 96 -19.48 -17.64 -13.27
N ILE A 97 -18.80 -16.57 -12.84
CA ILE A 97 -18.12 -15.62 -13.72
C ILE A 97 -17.01 -16.32 -14.52
N LEU A 98 -16.20 -17.14 -13.85
CA LEU A 98 -15.10 -17.88 -14.45
C LEU A 98 -15.56 -18.89 -15.50
N ASN A 99 -16.78 -19.42 -15.35
CA ASN A 99 -17.38 -20.35 -16.30
C ASN A 99 -18.04 -19.67 -17.50
N ARG A 100 -18.47 -18.41 -17.36
CA ARG A 100 -19.18 -17.66 -18.42
C ARG A 100 -18.27 -16.84 -19.33
N GLU A 101 -17.22 -16.24 -18.78
CA GLU A 101 -16.35 -15.31 -19.51
C GLU A 101 -15.00 -15.97 -19.86
N VAL A 102 -14.54 -15.79 -21.10
CA VAL A 102 -13.21 -16.29 -21.52
C VAL A 102 -12.11 -15.31 -21.11
N ASP A 103 -12.31 -14.02 -21.37
CA ASP A 103 -11.38 -12.94 -21.02
C ASP A 103 -12.06 -11.95 -20.08
N ILE A 104 -11.57 -11.89 -18.84
CA ILE A 104 -12.15 -11.09 -17.77
C ILE A 104 -11.26 -9.88 -17.53
N ASN A 105 -11.78 -8.67 -17.77
CA ASN A 105 -11.09 -7.44 -17.40
C ASN A 105 -11.16 -7.25 -15.88
N LEU A 106 -10.02 -7.29 -15.19
CA LEU A 106 -9.95 -7.16 -13.72
C LEU A 106 -9.59 -5.74 -13.28
N TYR A 107 -8.71 -5.10 -14.04
CA TYR A 107 -8.20 -3.75 -13.77
C TYR A 107 -7.98 -3.02 -15.09
N ASP A 108 -8.43 -1.77 -15.19
CA ASP A 108 -8.21 -0.94 -16.38
C ASP A 108 -8.19 0.56 -16.03
N THR A 109 -7.04 1.19 -16.21
CA THR A 109 -6.85 2.63 -16.00
C THR A 109 -7.34 3.48 -17.18
N LYS A 110 -7.67 2.85 -18.32
CA LYS A 110 -8.03 3.48 -19.60
C LYS A 110 -6.99 4.52 -20.05
N GLY A 111 -5.72 4.30 -19.72
CA GLY A 111 -4.62 5.22 -19.99
C GLY A 111 -4.62 6.52 -19.18
N ARG A 112 -5.63 6.77 -18.32
CA ARG A 112 -5.75 8.01 -17.53
C ARG A 112 -4.57 8.23 -16.60
N ALA A 113 -4.05 7.15 -16.01
CA ALA A 113 -2.91 7.21 -15.10
C ALA A 113 -1.68 7.87 -15.77
N TYR A 114 -1.41 7.55 -17.04
CA TYR A 114 -0.31 8.14 -17.80
C TYR A 114 -0.57 9.60 -18.17
N ILE A 115 -1.81 9.93 -18.54
CA ILE A 115 -2.19 11.32 -18.85
C ILE A 115 -2.02 12.19 -17.60
N ILE A 116 -2.53 11.75 -16.45
CA ILE A 116 -2.42 12.47 -15.18
C ILE A 116 -0.94 12.64 -14.79
N SER A 117 -0.12 11.58 -14.90
CA SER A 117 1.32 11.69 -14.61
C SER A 117 2.03 12.70 -15.51
N THR A 118 1.71 12.70 -16.80
CA THR A 118 2.28 13.66 -17.77
C THR A 118 1.85 15.09 -17.44
N LEU A 119 0.55 15.33 -17.21
CA LEU A 119 0.03 16.65 -16.83
C LEU A 119 0.65 17.15 -15.52
N TRP A 120 0.83 16.26 -14.54
CA TRP A 120 1.47 16.59 -13.27
C TRP A 120 2.93 17.00 -13.47
N ASN A 121 3.68 16.28 -14.31
CA ASN A 121 5.05 16.67 -14.64
C ASN A 121 5.13 17.99 -15.40
N ILE A 122 4.24 18.24 -16.36
CA ILE A 122 4.15 19.53 -17.05
C ILE A 122 3.85 20.64 -16.05
N PHE A 123 2.85 20.46 -15.18
CA PHE A 123 2.51 21.42 -14.13
C PHE A 123 3.72 21.77 -13.27
N TRP A 124 4.48 20.78 -12.80
CA TRP A 124 5.68 21.03 -12.00
C TRP A 124 6.80 21.74 -12.75
N VAL A 125 6.98 21.43 -14.04
CA VAL A 125 7.96 22.13 -14.90
C VAL A 125 7.56 23.58 -15.10
N THR A 126 6.29 23.85 -15.40
CA THR A 126 5.76 25.21 -15.55
C THR A 126 5.84 25.98 -14.24
N PHE A 127 5.45 25.36 -13.12
CA PHE A 127 5.51 25.98 -11.80
C PHE A 127 6.95 26.34 -11.40
N ALA A 128 7.91 25.43 -11.63
CA ALA A 128 9.32 25.72 -11.40
C ALA A 128 9.84 26.84 -12.31
N GLY A 129 9.45 26.86 -13.59
CA GLY A 129 9.80 27.92 -14.52
C GLY A 129 9.28 29.30 -14.06
N LEU A 130 8.03 29.37 -13.62
CA LEU A 130 7.42 30.59 -13.07
C LEU A 130 8.11 31.02 -11.77
N GLY A 131 8.42 30.09 -10.88
CA GLY A 131 9.14 30.38 -9.63
C GLY A 131 10.55 30.91 -9.86
N LEU A 132 11.29 30.34 -10.82
CA LEU A 132 12.59 30.88 -11.21
C LEU A 132 12.43 32.27 -11.84
N TYR A 133 11.43 32.48 -12.69
CA TYR A 133 11.15 33.79 -13.28
C TYR A 133 10.91 34.87 -12.21
N THR A 134 10.08 34.60 -11.19
CA THR A 134 9.79 35.59 -10.14
C THR A 134 11.01 35.88 -9.26
N VAL A 135 11.77 34.85 -8.86
CA VAL A 135 12.99 35.01 -8.03
C VAL A 135 14.01 35.88 -8.75
N PHE A 136 14.17 35.70 -10.07
CA PHE A 136 15.19 36.41 -10.83
C PHE A 136 14.74 37.71 -11.48
N ARG A 137 13.47 38.10 -11.34
CA ARG A 137 12.95 39.35 -11.90
C ARG A 137 13.40 40.56 -11.09
N ASP A 138 13.45 40.42 -9.75
CA ASP A 138 13.64 41.55 -8.83
C ASP A 138 15.08 41.63 -8.27
N GLU A 139 15.95 40.65 -8.55
CA GLU A 139 17.35 40.67 -8.10
C GLU A 139 18.26 41.45 -9.08
N GLN A 140 18.63 42.69 -8.72
CA GLN A 140 19.78 43.42 -9.29
C GLN A 140 21.15 42.82 -8.90
N TRP A 141 21.20 41.62 -8.30
CA TRP A 141 22.32 41.16 -7.47
C TRP A 141 23.11 40.03 -8.14
N TYR A 142 24.05 40.37 -9.04
CA TYR A 142 25.08 39.52 -9.69
C TYR A 142 24.87 39.17 -11.17
N LYS A 143 25.50 39.99 -12.01
CA LYS A 143 25.74 39.74 -13.44
C LYS A 143 26.86 38.71 -13.62
N LYS A 144 26.71 37.89 -14.67
CA LYS A 144 27.65 36.93 -15.30
C LYS A 144 27.61 35.45 -14.91
N ASN A 145 27.56 35.05 -13.62
CA ASN A 145 27.60 33.60 -13.27
C ASN A 145 26.21 32.96 -13.04
N MET A 146 25.15 33.78 -12.97
CA MET A 146 23.81 33.30 -12.64
C MET A 146 23.10 32.59 -13.80
N GLU A 147 23.35 32.95 -15.05
CA GLU A 147 22.69 32.31 -16.19
C GLU A 147 23.06 30.84 -16.33
N ILE A 148 24.34 30.51 -16.16
CA ILE A 148 24.83 29.12 -16.17
C ILE A 148 24.19 28.32 -15.03
N PHE A 149 24.09 28.91 -13.83
CA PHE A 149 23.46 28.27 -12.68
C PHE A 149 21.95 28.08 -12.86
N LYS A 150 21.24 29.06 -13.43
CA LYS A 150 19.81 28.96 -13.80
C LYS A 150 19.57 27.85 -14.80
N VAL A 151 20.39 27.80 -15.86
CA VAL A 151 20.32 26.75 -16.88
C VAL A 151 20.62 25.39 -16.27
N ALA A 152 21.62 25.28 -15.39
CA ALA A 152 21.97 24.04 -14.70
C ALA A 152 20.83 23.54 -13.78
N ILE A 153 20.23 24.42 -12.98
CA ILE A 153 19.08 24.06 -12.11
C ILE A 153 17.89 23.64 -12.95
N THR A 154 17.55 24.40 -13.99
CA THR A 154 16.37 24.12 -14.83
C THR A 154 16.55 22.81 -15.60
N THR A 155 17.72 22.61 -16.21
CA THR A 155 18.08 21.38 -16.92
C THR A 155 18.09 20.18 -15.96
N GLY A 156 18.68 20.35 -14.77
CA GLY A 156 18.70 19.32 -13.73
C GLY A 156 17.28 18.93 -13.30
N PHE A 157 16.42 19.92 -13.04
CA PHE A 157 15.03 19.68 -12.67
C PHE A 157 14.26 18.94 -13.77
N ILE A 158 14.37 19.38 -15.03
CA ILE A 158 13.74 18.71 -16.18
C ILE A 158 14.21 17.25 -16.25
N PHE A 159 15.52 17.01 -16.10
CA PHE A 159 16.07 15.66 -16.13
C PHE A 159 15.51 14.77 -15.01
N THR A 160 15.37 15.31 -13.78
CA THR A 160 14.73 14.56 -12.69
C THR A 160 13.27 14.19 -12.99
N ARG A 161 12.52 15.07 -13.68
CA ARG A 161 11.13 14.81 -14.09
C ARG A 161 11.05 13.72 -15.16
N ILE A 162 11.98 13.73 -16.12
CA ILE A 162 12.09 12.67 -17.13
C ILE A 162 12.39 11.32 -16.47
N ILE A 163 13.32 11.27 -15.50
CA ILE A 163 13.61 10.04 -14.76
C ILE A 163 12.38 9.54 -14.02
N LYS A 164 11.66 10.43 -13.30
CA LYS A 164 10.43 10.05 -12.59
C LYS A 164 9.35 9.51 -13.53
N GLN A 165 9.16 10.14 -14.70
CA GLN A 165 8.20 9.65 -15.70
C GLN A 165 8.60 8.28 -16.25
N ARG A 166 9.89 8.05 -16.52
CA ARG A 166 10.39 6.74 -16.98
C ARG A 166 10.23 5.66 -15.92
N GLN A 167 10.46 5.98 -14.65
CA GLN A 167 10.20 5.07 -13.54
C GLN A 167 8.71 4.75 -13.46
N PHE A 168 7.83 5.75 -13.57
CA PHE A 168 6.39 5.53 -13.62
C PHE A 168 5.99 4.57 -14.75
N TYR A 169 6.49 4.78 -15.98
CA TYR A 169 6.20 3.87 -17.09
C TYR A 169 6.68 2.44 -16.86
N LYS A 170 7.85 2.26 -16.25
CA LYS A 170 8.43 0.94 -16.01
C LYS A 170 7.56 0.06 -15.10
N TYR A 171 6.99 0.65 -14.05
CA TYR A 171 6.27 -0.07 -13.02
C TYR A 171 4.76 -0.06 -13.23
N GLN A 172 4.17 1.05 -13.68
CA GLN A 172 2.73 1.22 -13.73
C GLN A 172 2.07 0.22 -14.69
N VAL A 173 1.04 -0.48 -14.20
CA VAL A 173 0.19 -1.32 -15.02
C VAL A 173 -0.98 -0.50 -15.56
N GLU A 174 -1.25 -0.63 -16.85
CA GLU A 174 -2.40 0.01 -17.50
C GLU A 174 -3.66 -0.83 -17.35
N LYS A 175 -3.53 -2.14 -17.60
CA LYS A 175 -4.64 -3.08 -17.68
C LYS A 175 -4.22 -4.48 -17.22
N VAL A 176 -5.13 -5.20 -16.57
CA VAL A 176 -4.99 -6.63 -16.23
C VAL A 176 -6.23 -7.36 -16.73
N ILE A 177 -6.00 -8.38 -17.56
CA ILE A 177 -7.02 -9.29 -18.08
C ILE A 177 -6.68 -10.70 -17.59
N TYR A 178 -7.67 -11.46 -17.15
CA TYR A 178 -7.49 -12.88 -16.84
C TYR A 178 -8.18 -13.73 -17.89
N ASN A 179 -7.43 -14.66 -18.47
CA ASN A 179 -7.95 -15.65 -19.40
C ASN A 179 -8.29 -16.94 -18.64
N THR A 180 -9.56 -17.33 -18.67
CA THR A 180 -10.06 -18.48 -17.91
C THR A 180 -9.64 -19.82 -18.51
N LYS A 181 -9.41 -19.88 -19.83
CA LYS A 181 -8.96 -21.10 -20.54
C LYS A 181 -7.49 -21.41 -20.25
N SER A 182 -6.61 -20.43 -20.42
CA SER A 182 -5.17 -20.59 -20.21
C SER A 182 -4.73 -20.38 -18.76
N LYS A 183 -5.63 -19.89 -17.88
CA LYS A 183 -5.36 -19.57 -16.48
C LYS A 183 -4.20 -18.59 -16.30
N GLN A 184 -4.10 -17.61 -17.21
CA GLN A 184 -3.03 -16.63 -17.26
C GLN A 184 -3.58 -15.21 -17.18
N PHE A 185 -2.76 -14.31 -16.64
CA PHE A 185 -2.97 -12.87 -16.69
C PHE A 185 -2.26 -12.27 -17.90
N THR A 186 -2.96 -11.43 -18.64
CA THR A 186 -2.37 -10.49 -19.59
C THR A 186 -2.26 -9.14 -18.91
N ILE A 187 -1.03 -8.74 -18.59
CA ILE A 187 -0.69 -7.46 -17.97
C ILE A 187 -0.22 -6.51 -19.07
N THR A 188 -1.00 -5.47 -19.33
CA THR A 188 -0.63 -4.40 -20.25
C THR A 188 0.08 -3.31 -19.48
N LYS A 189 1.28 -2.95 -19.91
CA LYS A 189 2.03 -1.81 -19.36
C LYS A 189 2.81 -1.08 -20.45
N ARG A 190 3.54 -0.04 -20.08
CA ARG A 190 4.41 0.68 -21.01
C ARG A 190 5.87 0.32 -20.80
N ASN A 191 6.64 0.30 -21.88
CA ASN A 191 8.09 0.24 -21.75
C ASN A 191 8.64 1.60 -21.28
N ILE A 192 9.96 1.68 -21.04
CA ILE A 192 10.63 2.90 -20.58
C ILE A 192 10.44 4.09 -21.55
N VAL A 193 10.15 3.81 -22.82
CA VAL A 193 9.91 4.81 -23.89
C VAL A 193 8.43 5.23 -23.97
N GLY A 194 7.52 4.53 -23.27
CA GLY A 194 6.09 4.83 -23.26
C GLY A 194 5.25 4.00 -24.24
N ILE A 195 5.84 3.04 -24.94
CA ILE A 195 5.14 2.15 -25.88
C ILE A 195 4.41 1.06 -25.09
N LYS A 196 3.12 0.83 -25.40
CA LYS A 196 2.33 -0.23 -24.77
C LYS A 196 2.87 -1.61 -25.14
N LYS A 197 2.92 -2.50 -24.16
CA LYS A 197 3.34 -3.89 -24.30
C LYS A 197 2.49 -4.77 -23.39
N ASP A 198 2.03 -5.87 -23.96
CA ASP A 198 1.34 -6.92 -23.22
C ASP A 198 2.34 -7.97 -22.75
N GLN A 199 2.16 -8.42 -21.52
CA GLN A 199 2.95 -9.47 -20.89
C GLN A 199 2.01 -10.55 -20.37
N VAL A 200 2.24 -11.79 -20.80
CA VAL A 200 1.49 -12.94 -20.33
C VAL A 200 2.20 -13.54 -19.12
N VAL A 201 1.49 -13.67 -18.02
CA VAL A 201 2.01 -14.13 -16.73
C VAL A 201 1.07 -15.17 -16.16
N GLN A 202 1.59 -16.29 -15.66
CA GLN A 202 0.75 -17.29 -14.98
C GLN A 202 0.31 -16.76 -13.61
N LYS A 203 -0.87 -17.17 -13.16
CA LYS A 203 -1.48 -16.58 -11.95
C LYS A 203 -0.68 -16.79 -10.67
N ASP A 204 -0.03 -17.94 -10.57
CA ASP A 204 0.85 -18.40 -9.49
C ASP A 204 2.20 -17.68 -9.47
N HIS A 205 2.56 -16.98 -10.56
CA HIS A 205 3.77 -16.17 -10.60
C HIS A 205 3.55 -14.73 -10.10
N ILE A 206 2.33 -14.30 -9.77
CA ILE A 206 2.07 -12.97 -9.24
C ILE A 206 1.98 -13.02 -7.72
N LEU A 207 2.85 -12.26 -7.04
CA LEU A 207 2.87 -12.15 -5.59
C LEU A 207 2.64 -10.70 -5.16
N TYR A 208 1.71 -10.48 -4.23
CA TYR A 208 1.57 -9.21 -3.52
C TYR A 208 2.75 -8.98 -2.57
N THR A 209 3.27 -7.76 -2.53
CA THR A 209 4.32 -7.36 -1.58
C THR A 209 3.73 -6.54 -0.44
N SER A 210 4.11 -6.86 0.80
CA SER A 210 3.76 -6.11 2.01
C SER A 210 4.79 -5.00 2.35
N ASP A 211 5.82 -4.85 1.53
CA ASP A 211 6.86 -3.83 1.70
C ASP A 211 6.26 -2.41 1.62
N LYS A 212 6.45 -1.63 2.68
CA LYS A 212 5.91 -0.27 2.81
C LYS A 212 6.49 0.69 1.77
N ASP A 213 7.77 0.57 1.43
CA ASP A 213 8.45 1.48 0.51
C ASP A 213 8.00 1.24 -0.93
N LEU A 214 7.78 -0.03 -1.29
CA LEU A 214 7.23 -0.41 -2.58
C LEU A 214 5.76 -0.03 -2.69
N ASN A 215 4.96 -0.30 -1.66
CA ASN A 215 3.55 0.07 -1.61
C ASN A 215 3.33 1.59 -1.63
N PHE A 216 4.20 2.38 -0.99
CA PHE A 216 4.17 3.84 -1.08
C PHE A 216 4.37 4.33 -2.53
N LYS A 217 5.20 3.62 -3.31
CA LYS A 217 5.40 3.87 -4.75
C LYS A 217 4.32 3.22 -5.62
N LYS A 218 3.29 2.63 -5.00
CA LYS A 218 2.22 1.85 -5.63
C LYS A 218 2.70 0.60 -6.36
N ILE A 219 3.89 0.10 -6.05
CA ILE A 219 4.47 -1.13 -6.60
C ILE A 219 4.06 -2.27 -5.66
N ASN A 220 2.94 -2.90 -5.98
CA ASN A 220 2.24 -3.76 -5.04
C ASN A 220 2.35 -5.24 -5.39
N TYR A 221 2.82 -5.59 -6.60
CA TYR A 221 2.92 -6.96 -7.06
C TYR A 221 4.28 -7.24 -7.71
N ILE A 222 4.74 -8.47 -7.64
CA ILE A 222 6.02 -8.91 -8.18
C ILE A 222 5.80 -10.23 -8.93
N ASN A 223 6.38 -10.34 -10.12
CA ASN A 223 6.53 -11.61 -10.80
C ASN A 223 7.63 -12.42 -10.12
N ILE A 224 7.32 -13.58 -9.55
CA ILE A 224 8.27 -14.38 -8.78
C ILE A 224 9.41 -14.91 -9.68
N ASN A 225 9.12 -15.22 -10.94
CA ASN A 225 10.12 -15.79 -11.86
C ASN A 225 11.02 -14.72 -12.47
N THR A 226 10.45 -13.60 -12.91
CA THR A 226 11.21 -12.55 -13.61
C THR A 226 11.71 -11.44 -12.68
N LEU A 227 11.22 -11.42 -11.43
CA LEU A 227 11.40 -10.32 -10.47
C LEU A 227 10.93 -8.96 -11.03
N GLU A 228 9.97 -9.01 -11.95
CA GLU A 228 9.38 -7.82 -12.52
C GLU A 228 8.32 -7.26 -11.57
N CYS A 229 8.56 -6.03 -11.09
CA CYS A 229 7.71 -5.39 -10.11
C CYS A 229 6.60 -4.57 -10.84
N TYR A 230 5.34 -4.72 -10.42
CA TYR A 230 4.13 -4.20 -11.05
C TYR A 230 3.37 -3.23 -10.13
N GLY A 231 3.03 -2.07 -10.67
CA GLY A 231 2.28 -1.03 -9.99
C GLY A 231 0.79 -1.07 -10.30
N ILE A 232 0.00 -1.70 -9.42
CA ILE A 232 -1.46 -1.78 -9.50
C ILE A 232 -2.03 -1.14 -8.23
N GLY A 233 -2.31 0.16 -8.30
CA GLY A 233 -2.63 0.96 -7.11
C GLY A 233 -3.48 2.20 -7.39
N PHE A 234 -4.27 2.20 -8.46
CA PHE A 234 -5.30 3.21 -8.68
C PHE A 234 -6.66 2.60 -8.37
N ASP A 235 -7.28 3.03 -7.27
CA ASP A 235 -8.53 2.42 -6.79
C ASP A 235 -9.65 2.53 -7.81
N TYR A 236 -9.73 3.67 -8.52
CA TYR A 236 -10.73 3.90 -9.57
C TYR A 236 -10.62 2.94 -10.77
N ALA A 237 -9.50 2.23 -10.92
CA ALA A 237 -9.24 1.36 -12.07
C ALA A 237 -9.62 -0.11 -11.79
N TRP A 238 -9.99 -0.46 -10.56
CA TRP A 238 -10.49 -1.79 -10.25
C TRP A 238 -11.90 -2.01 -10.81
N LEU A 239 -12.06 -3.07 -11.61
CA LEU A 239 -13.37 -3.53 -12.10
C LEU A 239 -13.87 -4.72 -11.28
N LYS A 240 -12.97 -5.64 -10.93
CA LYS A 240 -13.27 -6.85 -10.15
C LYS A 240 -12.12 -7.14 -9.15
N LYS A 241 -11.88 -6.25 -8.17
CA LYS A 241 -10.77 -6.34 -7.18
C LYS A 241 -10.83 -7.64 -6.37
N ASP A 242 -12.02 -8.01 -5.90
CA ASP A 242 -12.22 -9.20 -5.06
C ASP A 242 -11.94 -10.48 -5.85
N LEU A 243 -12.37 -10.54 -7.11
CA LEU A 243 -12.06 -11.66 -8.01
C LEU A 243 -10.55 -11.75 -8.28
N PHE A 244 -9.87 -10.63 -8.49
CA PHE A 244 -8.41 -10.64 -8.65
C PHE A 244 -7.70 -11.17 -7.40
N SER A 245 -8.11 -10.72 -6.20
CA SER A 245 -7.61 -11.20 -4.91
C SER A 245 -7.84 -12.70 -4.73
N HIS A 246 -9.02 -13.17 -5.09
CA HIS A 246 -9.38 -14.59 -5.07
C HIS A 246 -8.52 -15.40 -6.05
N LEU A 247 -8.30 -14.90 -7.27
CA LEU A 247 -7.53 -15.59 -8.31
C LEU A 247 -6.05 -15.79 -7.94
N ILE A 248 -5.44 -14.80 -7.28
CA ILE A 248 -4.06 -14.89 -6.78
C ILE A 248 -3.98 -15.56 -5.40
N GLN A 249 -5.12 -15.90 -4.78
CA GLN A 249 -5.22 -16.50 -3.43
C GLN A 249 -4.54 -15.65 -2.34
N GLN A 250 -4.62 -14.33 -2.45
CA GLN A 250 -4.05 -13.39 -1.48
C GLN A 250 -5.08 -12.34 -1.11
N ASN A 251 -5.21 -12.08 0.20
CA ASN A 251 -6.08 -11.01 0.69
C ASN A 251 -5.42 -9.66 0.39
N ILE A 252 -6.01 -8.91 -0.55
CA ILE A 252 -5.63 -7.54 -0.85
C ILE A 252 -6.55 -6.63 -0.05
N SER A 253 -6.06 -6.11 1.09
CA SER A 253 -6.75 -5.06 1.86
C SER A 253 -6.71 -3.74 1.10
#